data_AF-A0A7W7QDZ5-F1
#
_entry.id   AF-A0A7W7QDZ5-F1
#
_cell.length_a   1.000
_cell.length_b   1.000
_cell.length_c   1.000
_cell.angle_alpha   90.00
_cell.angle_beta   90.00
_cell.angle_gamma   90.00
#
_symmetry.space_group_name_H-M   'P 1'
#
loop_
_entity.id
_entity.type
_entity.pdbx_description
1 polymer ?
#
loop_
_entity_poly.entity_id
_entity_poly.type
_entity_poly.pdbx_seq_one_letter_code
_entity_poly.pdbx_strand_id
1 'polypeptide(L)'
;MAVGARVAGALPLAGATLAAVTLAGVAVFTVQQAGCADPGRYVQRDDGQVELVGSCVDPEHLPPAPPGPDSDEVAPALNNLGKKVDQAP
;
A
#
# COMPACT_ATOMS: atom_id res chain seq x y z
N MET A 1 -45.89 26.60 9.44
CA MET A 1 -44.86 26.72 8.40
C MET A 1 -43.52 26.17 8.91
N ALA A 2 -43.35 24.85 9.08
CA ALA A 2 -42.07 24.29 9.59
C ALA A 2 -41.77 22.90 9.01
N VAL A 3 -42.81 22.09 8.77
CA VAL A 3 -42.68 20.78 8.13
C VAL A 3 -42.19 20.90 6.67
N GLY A 4 -42.70 21.89 5.91
CA GLY A 4 -42.30 22.11 4.51
C GLY A 4 -40.82 22.49 4.32
N ALA A 5 -40.23 23.24 5.26
CA ALA A 5 -38.81 23.61 5.21
C ALA A 5 -37.88 22.43 5.54
N ARG A 6 -38.32 21.54 6.44
CA ARG A 6 -37.57 20.31 6.78
C ARG A 6 -37.58 19.30 5.64
N VAL A 7 -38.70 19.19 4.92
CA VAL A 7 -38.83 18.33 3.72
C VAL A 7 -38.04 18.90 2.55
N ALA A 8 -38.04 20.23 2.36
CA ALA A 8 -37.24 20.90 1.32
C ALA A 8 -35.72 20.75 1.54
N GLY A 9 -35.26 20.60 2.79
CA GLY A 9 -33.87 20.29 3.11
C GLY A 9 -33.52 18.80 3.12
N ALA A 10 -34.51 17.91 3.35
CA ALA A 10 -34.27 16.47 3.44
C ALA A 10 -34.02 15.81 2.08
N LEU A 11 -34.71 16.24 1.02
CA LEU A 11 -34.45 15.73 -0.34
C LEU A 11 -33.01 15.98 -0.83
N PRO A 12 -32.44 17.20 -0.76
CA PRO A 12 -31.06 17.42 -1.17
C PRO A 12 -30.06 16.73 -0.25
N LEU A 13 -30.36 16.59 1.04
CA LEU A 13 -29.50 15.86 1.97
C LEU A 13 -29.47 14.35 1.66
N ALA A 14 -30.63 13.76 1.34
CA ALA A 14 -30.71 12.38 0.88
C ALA A 14 -30.00 12.16 -0.46
N GLY A 15 -30.11 13.11 -1.39
CA GLY A 15 -29.35 13.06 -2.65
C GLY A 15 -27.84 13.12 -2.42
N ALA A 16 -27.38 14.00 -1.54
CA ALA A 16 -25.97 14.13 -1.20
C ALA A 16 -25.43 12.89 -0.48
N THR A 17 -26.19 12.29 0.45
CA THR A 17 -25.76 11.06 1.13
C THR A 17 -25.69 9.87 0.18
N LEU A 18 -26.67 9.72 -0.72
CA LEU A 18 -26.62 8.69 -1.76
C LEU A 18 -25.40 8.86 -2.68
N ALA A 19 -25.13 10.09 -3.12
CA ALA A 19 -23.93 10.37 -3.91
C ALA A 19 -22.65 10.04 -3.15
N ALA A 20 -22.56 10.41 -1.87
CA ALA A 20 -21.39 10.10 -1.05
C ALA A 20 -21.18 8.58 -0.86
N VAL A 21 -22.25 7.83 -0.58
CA VAL A 21 -22.19 6.37 -0.40
C VAL A 21 -21.80 5.68 -1.71
N THR A 22 -22.37 6.10 -2.84
CA THR A 22 -22.00 5.54 -4.14
C THR A 22 -20.54 5.81 -4.48
N LEU A 23 -20.04 7.04 -4.25
CA LEU A 23 -18.64 7.38 -4.49
C LEU A 23 -17.69 6.58 -3.59
N ALA A 24 -18.05 6.41 -2.32
CA ALA A 24 -17.29 5.59 -1.37
C ALA A 24 -17.27 4.11 -1.81
N GLY A 25 -18.42 3.57 -2.25
CA GLY A 25 -18.52 2.22 -2.79
C GLY A 25 -17.64 2.01 -4.02
N VAL A 26 -17.62 2.96 -4.95
CA VAL A 26 -16.76 2.93 -6.14
C VAL A 26 -15.28 2.92 -5.74
N ALA A 27 -14.89 3.74 -4.77
CA ALA A 27 -13.51 3.77 -4.29
C ALA A 27 -13.07 2.41 -3.71
N VAL A 28 -13.87 1.81 -2.82
CA VAL A 28 -13.58 0.48 -2.24
C VAL A 28 -13.55 -0.58 -3.34
N PHE A 29 -14.51 -0.57 -4.25
CA PHE A 29 -14.54 -1.50 -5.38
C PHE A 29 -13.30 -1.39 -6.26
N THR A 30 -12.83 -0.17 -6.51
CA THR A 30 -11.62 0.09 -7.30
C THR A 30 -10.39 -0.46 -6.59
N VAL A 31 -10.27 -0.26 -5.27
CA VAL A 31 -9.18 -0.85 -4.47
C VAL A 31 -9.25 -2.38 -4.48
N GLN A 32 -10.43 -2.99 -4.47
CA GLN A 32 -10.57 -4.45 -4.59
C GLN A 32 -10.20 -4.97 -5.98
N GLN A 33 -10.55 -4.22 -7.05
CA GLN A 33 -10.18 -4.57 -8.43
C GLN A 33 -8.69 -4.34 -8.72
N ALA A 34 -8.12 -3.27 -8.17
CA ALA A 34 -6.68 -3.01 -8.18
C ALA A 34 -5.94 -3.86 -7.13
N GLY A 35 -6.69 -4.51 -6.25
CA GLY A 35 -6.21 -5.46 -5.26
C GLY A 35 -5.69 -6.71 -5.96
N CYS A 36 -5.04 -7.57 -5.18
CA CYS A 36 -4.25 -8.70 -5.63
C CYS A 36 -5.04 -9.86 -6.30
N ALA A 37 -6.00 -9.56 -7.17
CA ALA A 37 -6.76 -10.52 -7.95
C ALA A 37 -5.94 -11.15 -9.09
N ASP A 38 -4.82 -10.52 -9.47
CA ASP A 38 -3.83 -11.12 -10.36
C ASP A 38 -2.76 -11.83 -9.52
N PRO A 39 -2.59 -13.16 -9.66
CA PRO A 39 -1.60 -13.92 -8.90
C PRO A 39 -0.14 -13.58 -9.26
N GLY A 40 0.09 -12.59 -10.14
CA GLY A 40 1.39 -12.30 -10.71
C GLY A 40 1.86 -13.42 -11.63
N ARG A 41 2.94 -13.15 -12.34
CA ARG A 41 3.54 -14.10 -13.29
C ARG A 41 5.03 -14.21 -13.05
N TYR A 42 5.51 -15.44 -12.98
CA TYR A 42 6.93 -15.74 -12.96
C TYR A 42 7.48 -15.61 -14.37
N VAL A 43 8.41 -14.69 -14.56
CA VAL A 43 9.18 -14.54 -15.81
C VAL A 43 10.59 -15.03 -15.56
N GLN A 44 11.10 -15.86 -16.47
CA GLN A 44 12.51 -16.22 -16.46
C GLN A 44 13.27 -15.12 -17.19
N ARG A 45 14.21 -14.49 -16.50
CA ARG A 45 15.12 -13.49 -17.06
C ARG A 45 16.33 -14.20 -17.66
N ASP A 46 16.98 -13.58 -18.65
CA ASP A 46 18.04 -14.20 -19.49
C ASP A 46 19.27 -14.68 -18.69
N ASP A 47 19.43 -14.22 -17.45
CA ASP A 47 20.45 -14.61 -16.49
C ASP A 47 20.06 -15.85 -15.64
N GLY A 48 18.94 -16.51 -15.97
CA GLY A 48 18.44 -17.71 -15.30
C GLY A 48 17.68 -17.44 -14.00
N GLN A 49 17.41 -16.16 -13.69
CA GLN A 49 16.67 -15.79 -12.49
C GLN A 49 15.16 -15.82 -12.77
N VAL A 50 14.39 -16.31 -11.81
CA VAL A 50 12.93 -16.26 -11.87
C VAL A 50 12.46 -15.03 -11.11
N GLU A 51 11.83 -14.09 -11.81
CA GLU A 51 11.29 -12.87 -11.22
C GLU A 51 9.77 -12.94 -11.19
N LEU A 52 9.18 -12.67 -10.03
CA LEU A 52 7.73 -12.58 -9.88
C LEU A 52 7.29 -11.14 -10.18
N VAL A 53 6.60 -10.95 -11.31
CA VAL A 53 6.18 -9.64 -11.79
C VAL A 53 4.68 -9.49 -11.62
N GLY A 54 4.26 -8.34 -11.08
CA GLY A 54 2.85 -7.98 -10.96
C GLY A 54 2.07 -8.72 -9.88
N SER A 55 2.71 -9.57 -9.06
CA SER A 55 2.04 -10.16 -7.91
C SER A 55 1.85 -9.12 -6.83
N CYS A 56 0.67 -9.13 -6.22
CA CYS A 56 0.36 -8.35 -5.05
C CYS A 56 0.31 -9.36 -3.88
N VAL A 57 1.19 -9.16 -2.89
CA VAL A 57 1.50 -10.15 -1.83
C VAL A 57 0.77 -9.75 -0.55
N ASP A 58 -0.03 -10.67 -0.01
CA ASP A 58 -0.75 -10.45 1.25
C ASP A 58 0.18 -10.65 2.46
N PRO A 59 0.42 -9.60 3.28
CA PRO A 59 1.30 -9.69 4.44
C PRO A 59 0.81 -10.66 5.52
N GLU A 60 -0.50 -10.94 5.60
CA GLU A 60 -1.04 -11.91 6.58
C GLU A 60 -0.65 -13.36 6.23
N HIS A 61 -0.30 -13.60 4.96
CA HIS A 61 0.14 -14.89 4.46
C HIS A 61 1.67 -14.99 4.33
N LEU A 62 2.40 -13.93 4.69
CA LEU A 62 3.86 -13.96 4.69
C LEU A 62 4.37 -14.67 5.95
N PRO A 63 5.35 -15.58 5.82
CA PRO A 63 6.02 -16.13 6.99
C PRO A 63 6.73 -15.00 7.76
N PRO A 64 6.91 -15.14 9.08
CA PRO A 64 7.66 -14.18 9.88
C PRO A 64 9.01 -13.92 9.25
N ALA A 65 9.39 -12.64 9.12
CA ALA A 65 10.70 -12.27 8.62
C ALA A 65 11.77 -12.98 9.45
N PRO A 66 12.81 -13.56 8.83
CA PRO A 66 13.95 -14.09 9.56
C PRO A 66 14.51 -13.00 10.50
N PRO A 67 15.04 -13.37 11.67
CA PRO A 67 15.73 -12.41 12.51
C PRO A 67 16.83 -11.75 11.66
N GLY A 68 16.65 -10.47 11.35
CA GLY A 68 17.69 -9.68 10.70
C GLY A 68 18.89 -9.58 11.64
N PRO A 69 20.11 -9.32 11.11
CA PRO A 69 21.20 -8.91 11.97
C PRO A 69 20.69 -7.72 12.78
N ASP A 70 20.70 -7.91 14.08
CA ASP A 70 20.47 -6.91 15.10
C ASP A 70 21.02 -5.58 14.59
N SER A 71 20.16 -4.57 14.51
CA SER A 71 20.53 -3.24 13.98
C SER A 71 21.66 -2.56 14.78
N ASP A 72 22.13 -3.21 15.84
CA ASP A 72 23.35 -2.91 16.59
C ASP A 72 24.64 -3.23 15.79
N GLU A 73 24.63 -4.17 14.84
CA GLU A 73 25.80 -4.49 13.98
C GLU A 73 25.96 -3.52 12.78
N VAL A 74 24.90 -2.78 12.40
CA VAL A 74 24.97 -1.81 11.29
C VAL A 74 25.66 -0.50 11.70
N ALA A 75 25.58 -0.12 12.98
CA ALA A 75 26.21 1.09 13.51
C ALA A 75 27.75 1.11 13.40
N PRO A 76 28.49 0.03 13.76
CA PRO A 76 29.95 0.02 13.60
C PRO A 76 30.38 0.02 12.12
N ALA A 77 29.62 -0.57 11.20
CA ALA A 77 29.96 -0.58 9.78
C ALA A 77 29.88 0.82 9.14
N LEU A 78 28.84 1.60 9.47
CA LEU A 78 28.67 2.97 8.95
C LEU A 78 29.72 3.95 9.52
N ASN A 79 30.10 3.80 10.79
CA ASN A 79 31.10 4.65 11.44
C ASN A 79 32.51 4.47 10.82
N ASN A 80 32.85 3.25 10.39
CA ASN A 80 34.11 2.96 9.70
C ASN A 80 34.15 3.51 8.27
N LEU A 81 32.99 3.61 7.59
CA LEU A 81 32.89 4.25 6.27
C LEU A 81 33.10 5.77 6.37
N GLY A 82 32.51 6.44 7.36
CA GLY A 82 32.71 7.88 7.59
C GLY A 82 34.19 8.23 7.82
N LYS A 83 34.85 7.51 8.73
CA LYS A 83 36.28 7.71 9.02
C LYS A 83 37.21 7.49 7.81
N LYS A 84 36.81 6.62 6.86
CA LYS A 84 37.59 6.34 5.65
C LYS A 84 37.47 7.45 4.60
N VAL A 85 36.35 8.18 4.59
CA VAL A 85 36.13 9.33 3.70
C VAL A 85 36.94 10.54 4.18
N ASP A 86 37.05 10.75 5.50
CA ASP A 86 37.82 11.87 6.08
C ASP A 86 39.35 11.66 6.06
N GLN A 87 39.81 10.41 5.86
CA GLN A 87 41.22 10.03 5.77
C GLN A 87 41.65 9.71 4.32
N ALA A 88 40.96 10.27 3.33
CA ALA A 88 41.46 10.36 1.96
C ALA A 88 42.26 11.67 1.82
N PRO A 89 43.55 11.64 1.42
CA PRO A 89 44.33 12.86 1.18
C PRO A 89 43.86 13.64 -0.05
#